data_AF-A0A7W1Z670-F1
#
_entry.id   AF-A0A7W1Z670-F1
#
_cell.length_a   1.000
_cell.length_b   1.000
_cell.length_c   1.000
_cell.angle_alpha   90.00
_cell.angle_beta   90.00
_cell.angle_gamma   90.00
#
_symmetry.space_group_name_H-M   'P 1'
#
loop_
_entity.id
_entity.type
_entity.pdbx_description
1 polymer ?
#
loop_
_entity_poly.entity_id
_entity_poly.type
_entity_poly.pdbx_seq_one_letter_code
_entity_poly.pdbx_strand_id
1 'polypeptide(L)' 'MALRTFTDLADVEWQVWDVRPLYRGMANTDLEGGWLVFQSPTEKRRLRPIPPDWESCPPERLYLLSRVAPSADSIAA' A
#
# COMPACT_ATOMS: atom_id res chain seq x y z
N MET A 1 9.49 5.82 -4.48
CA MET A 1 9.89 4.42 -4.76
C MET A 1 10.71 3.90 -3.59
N ALA A 2 10.13 3.96 -2.39
CA ALA A 2 10.63 3.21 -1.26
C ALA A 2 10.01 1.81 -1.28
N LEU A 3 10.79 0.82 -0.90
CA LEU A 3 10.35 -0.55 -0.67
C LEU A 3 10.75 -0.91 0.76
N ARG A 4 9.79 -1.38 1.55
CA ARG A 4 10.05 -1.91 2.88
C ARG A 4 9.48 -3.31 3.00
N THR A 5 10.05 -4.08 3.91
CA THR A 5 9.53 -5.37 4.32
C THR A 5 9.23 -5.33 5.81
N PHE A 6 8.20 -6.05 6.23
CA PHE A 6 7.87 -6.27 7.63
C PHE A 6 7.20 -7.63 7.81
N THR A 7 7.35 -8.21 8.99
CA THR A 7 6.66 -9.45 9.35
C THR A 7 5.42 -9.11 10.18
N ASP A 8 4.29 -9.73 9.84
CA ASP A 8 3.07 -9.61 10.65
C ASP A 8 3.11 -10.52 11.90
N LEU A 9 2.18 -10.32 12.83
CA LEU A 9 1.92 -11.18 14.00
C LEU A 9 1.68 -12.65 13.64
N ALA A 10 1.27 -12.95 12.40
CA ALA A 10 1.11 -14.30 11.89
C ALA A 10 2.40 -14.90 11.27
N ASP A 11 3.56 -14.27 11.49
CA ASP A 11 4.86 -14.64 10.90
C ASP A 11 4.90 -14.58 9.35
N VAL A 12 3.97 -13.84 8.75
CA VAL A 12 3.91 -13.63 7.30
C VAL A 12 4.76 -12.43 6.91
N GLU A 13 5.69 -12.61 5.98
CA GLU A 13 6.44 -11.49 5.39
C GLU A 13 5.56 -10.70 4.43
N TRP A 14 5.52 -9.39 4.63
CA TRP A 14 4.86 -8.43 3.76
C TRP A 14 5.87 -7.49 3.13
N GLN A 15 5.71 -7.24 1.84
CA GLN A 15 6.41 -6.21 1.10
C GLN A 15 5.47 -5.01 0.91
N VAL A 16 5.98 -3.80 1.13
CA VAL A 16 5.22 -2.56 0.99
C VAL A 16 5.98 -1.52 0.18
N TRP A 17 5.32 -0.92 -0.80
CA TRP A 17 5.91 0.10 -1.67
C TRP A 17 4.90 1.14 -2.15
N ASP A 18 5.39 2.34 -2.42
CA ASP A 18 4.59 3.40 -3.03
C ASP A 18 4.55 3.28 -4.56
N VAL A 19 3.38 3.51 -5.14
CA VAL A 19 3.18 3.65 -6.58
C VAL A 19 2.60 5.04 -6.86
N ARG A 20 3.37 5.87 -7.54
CA ARG A 20 2.96 7.21 -7.97
C ARG A 20 2.90 7.26 -9.50
N PRO A 21 1.72 7.46 -10.11
CA PRO A 21 1.63 7.58 -11.56
C PRO A 21 2.34 8.85 -12.01
N LEU A 22 3.20 8.72 -13.03
CA LEU A 22 4.03 9.82 -13.55
C LEU A 22 3.24 10.79 -14.46
N TYR A 23 1.98 10.51 -14.78
CA TYR A 23 1.20 11.29 -15.74
C TYR A 23 0.12 12.15 -15.05
N ARG A 24 0.46 13.43 -14.83
CA ARG A 24 -0.43 14.51 -14.35
C ARG A 24 -1.45 15.00 -15.41
N GLY A 25 -1.54 14.34 -16.56
CA GLY A 25 -2.17 14.93 -17.76
C GLY A 25 -3.63 14.56 -18.03
N MET A 26 -4.06 13.34 -17.74
CA MET A 26 -5.36 12.81 -18.23
C MET A 26 -5.89 11.63 -17.37
N ALA A 27 -5.52 11.57 -16.09
CA ALA A 27 -6.06 10.56 -15.17
C ALA A 27 -7.00 11.25 -14.19
N ASN A 28 -8.19 10.67 -14.03
CA ASN A 28 -9.20 11.03 -13.03
C ASN A 28 -8.52 11.44 -11.70
N THR A 29 -8.87 12.60 -11.14
CA THR A 29 -8.22 13.24 -9.97
C THR A 29 -7.96 12.27 -8.80
N ASP A 30 -8.79 11.23 -8.65
CA ASP A 30 -8.66 10.15 -7.66
C ASP A 30 -7.37 9.32 -7.73
N LEU A 31 -6.63 9.35 -8.85
CA LEU A 31 -5.38 8.59 -9.03
C LEU A 31 -4.11 9.43 -8.82
N GLU A 32 -4.22 10.75 -8.70
CA GLU A 32 -3.05 11.64 -8.64
C GLU A 32 -2.23 11.49 -7.36
N GLY A 33 -2.85 11.06 -6.26
CA GLY A 33 -2.19 10.89 -4.95
C GLY A 33 -1.30 9.65 -4.84
N GLY A 34 -1.32 8.75 -5.83
CA GLY A 34 -0.67 7.44 -5.74
C GLY A 34 -1.32 6.50 -4.73
N TRP A 35 -0.77 5.31 -4.58
CA TRP A 35 -1.24 4.31 -3.62
C TRP A 35 -0.10 3.52 -3.02
N LEU A 36 -0.32 3.04 -1.81
CA LEU A 36 0.59 2.13 -1.12
C LEU A 36 0.15 0.69 -1.42
N VAL A 37 1.06 -0.16 -1.85
CA VAL A 37 0.78 -1.57 -2.13
C VAL A 37 1.35 -2.39 -1.00
N PHE A 38 0.55 -3.32 -0.48
CA PHE A 38 0.98 -4.37 0.43
C PHE A 38 0.87 -5.70 -0.29
N GLN A 39 1.94 -6.50 -0.26
CA GLN A 39 1.96 -7.82 -0.86
C GLN A 39 2.48 -8.82 0.15
N SER A 40 1.72 -9.90 0.32
CA SER A 40 2.16 -11.13 0.97
C SER A 40 2.28 -12.23 -0.08
N PRO A 41 2.77 -13.43 0.29
CA PRO A 41 2.76 -14.59 -0.60
C PRO A 41 1.36 -15.00 -1.08
N THR A 42 0.31 -14.68 -0.32
CA THR A 42 -1.06 -15.15 -0.57
C THR A 42 -1.99 -14.07 -1.11
N GLU A 43 -1.69 -12.79 -0.87
CA GLU A 43 -2.59 -11.71 -1.23
C GLU A 43 -1.89 -10.39 -1.50
N LYS A 44 -2.62 -9.49 -2.17
CA LYS A 44 -2.17 -8.15 -2.50
C LYS A 44 -3.26 -7.15 -2.16
N ARG A 45 -2.89 -6.08 -1.45
CA ARG A 45 -3.78 -5.03 -0.98
C ARG A 45 -3.27 -3.66 -1.42
N ARG A 46 -4.18 -2.70 -1.59
CA ARG A 46 -3.84 -1.35 -2.02
C ARG A 46 -4.52 -0.32 -1.13
N LEU A 47 -3.73 0.54 -0.50
CA LEU A 47 -4.20 1.62 0.34
C LEU A 47 -4.10 2.97 -0.38
N ARG A 48 -5.17 3.75 -0.31
CA ARG A 48 -5.26 5.10 -0.88
C ARG A 48 -5.85 6.07 0.14
N PRO A 49 -5.31 7.29 0.26
CA PRO A 49 -4.06 7.79 -0.36
C PRO A 49 -2.81 7.16 0.29
N ILE A 50 -1.62 7.45 -0.25
CA ILE A 50 -0.35 7.06 0.41
C ILE A 50 -0.26 7.78 1.78
N PRO A 51 -0.18 7.06 2.91
CA PRO A 51 -0.08 7.69 4.22
C PRO A 51 1.23 8.50 4.35
N PRO A 52 1.21 9.68 4.99
CA PRO A 52 2.46 10.37 5.34
C PRO A 52 3.29 9.51 6.30
N ASP A 53 4.61 9.61 6.18
CA ASP A 53 5.59 8.94 7.06
C ASP A 53 5.53 7.40 7.06
N TRP A 54 4.84 6.76 6.10
CA TRP A 54 4.81 5.29 6.01
C TRP A 54 6.22 4.68 5.88
N GLU A 55 7.17 5.42 5.32
CA GLU A 55 8.56 5.00 5.12
C GLU A 55 9.33 4.88 6.44
N SER A 56 8.98 5.68 7.45
CA SER A 56 9.66 5.70 8.75
C SER A 56 8.81 5.13 9.88
N CYS A 57 7.54 4.80 9.62
CA CYS A 57 6.65 4.27 10.64
C CYS A 57 7.06 2.86 11.09
N PRO A 58 6.72 2.47 12.33
CA PRO A 58 7.08 1.17 12.87
C PRO A 58 6.28 0.04 12.17
N PRO A 59 6.79 -1.20 12.15
CA PRO A 59 6.17 -2.32 11.42
C PRO A 59 4.74 -2.62 11.88
N GLU A 60 4.41 -2.38 13.15
CA GLU A 60 3.06 -2.51 13.70
C GLU A 60 2.09 -1.54 13.00
N ARG A 61 2.54 -0.34 12.65
CA ARG A 61 1.74 0.62 11.90
C ARG A 61 1.56 0.18 10.45
N LEU A 62 2.59 -0.40 9.82
CA LEU A 62 2.46 -0.99 8.48
C LEU A 62 1.46 -2.15 8.48
N TYR A 63 1.43 -2.96 9.53
CA TYR A 63 0.44 -4.00 9.68
C TYR A 63 -0.99 -3.44 9.79
N LEU A 64 -1.21 -2.43 10.63
CA LEU A 64 -2.53 -1.80 10.73
C LEU A 64 -2.97 -1.19 9.39
N LEU A 65 -2.04 -0.62 8.63
CA LEU A 65 -2.31 -0.10 7.29
C LEU A 65 -2.67 -1.21 6.30
N SER A 66 -2.01 -2.37 6.35
CA SER A 66 -2.36 -3.52 5.51
C SER A 66 -3.74 -4.10 5.86
N ARG A 67 -4.15 -4.03 7.13
CA ARG A 67 -5.47 -4.49 7.61
C ARG A 67 -6.63 -3.64 7.08
N VAL A 68 -6.43 -2.33 6.95
CA VAL A 68 -7.47 -1.42 6.42
C VAL A 68 -7.43 -1.30 4.90
N ALA A 69 -6.34 -1.73 4.26
CA ALA A 69 -6.23 -1.74 2.81
C ALA A 69 -7.15 -2.81 2.21
N PRO A 70 -8.05 -2.47 1.26
CA PRO A 70 -8.83 -3.47 0.55
C PRO A 70 -7.94 -4.36 -0.31
N SER A 71 -8.33 -5.63 -0.43
CA SER A 71 -7.73 -6.57 -1.38
C SER A 71 -7.83 -6.01 -2.80
N ALA A 72 -6.77 -6.16 -3.59
CA ALA A 72 -6.66 -5.56 -4.92
C ALA A 72 -7.73 -6.05 -5.91
N ASP A 73 -8.39 -7.17 -5.60
CA ASP A 73 -9.51 -7.73 -6.34
C ASP A 73 -10.84 -6.96 -6.12
N SER A 74 -10.96 -6.19 -5.03
CA SER A 74 -12.21 -5.53 -4.63
C SER A 74 -12.33 -4.05 -5.02
N ILE A 75 -11.41 -3.49 -5.83
CA ILE A 75 -11.47 -2.07 -6.28
C ILE A 75 -12.18 -1.96 -7.66
N ALA A 76 -13.23 -2.76 -7.86
CA ALA A 76 -14.17 -2.61 -8.97
C ALA A 76 -15.58 -2.39 -8.43
N ALA A 77 -15.85 -1.19 -7.91
CA ALA A 77 -17.20 -0.68 -7.67
C ALA A 77 -17.17 0.85 -7.71
#